data_AF-I6Z4I9-F1
#
_entry.id   AF-I6Z4I9-F1
#
_cell.length_a   1.000
_cell.length_b   1.000
_cell.length_c   1.000
_cell.angle_alpha   90.00
_cell.angle_beta   90.00
_cell.angle_gamma   90.00
#
_symmetry.space_group_name_H-M   'P 1'
#
loop_
_entity.id
_entity.type
_entity.pdbx_description
1 polymer ?
#
loop_
_entity_poly.entity_id
_entity_poly.type
_entity_poly.pdbx_seq_one_letter_code
_entity_poly.pdbx_strand_id
1 'polypeptide(L)'
;MKNITLTMIFEGSALNRDEKVGGNILSIKKMNVNGEIKSYIGKPAIRHYLFETLQKAFSDNWDGAKLTGQGQVVQFDIAEDDILSKSELDAFGYMYTISGDNSITRKSPVGITKAISTYPYEQDLAFYANHDLVGRAIKQGNSVKPNPYNKEEHTSLYKFSVTLDAKKIGEDIWIMKNKPTESQNFLNIEIASPKSIILENVESKEDENGDIFYEIQVQKQNRKIIINGNEIIVDYDLMKKSKIKKSEDMKLNFIPAIVKVSQKEDKEKLKKEQQKASNGFEITDYEENEDEKTYAFSVSRKPIYSSSDKTLTLELGAVKSFEIKNKNGNEYEIERGIIKIESISSNGPFKITFSLKDDEKQKRIKNILEVLKNGLYAQSSGEANTIVPLFIIAGGVKIPSPIFHSYIDVKKEEGKFKIIGIKDCLSNGWIDGQVYIKDCERIPVDIQDGKVTKDWDTFINSLNNKEEDKNASTTN
;
A
#
# COMPACT_ATOMS: atom_id res chain seq x y z
N MET A 1 -9.06 9.39 21.24
CA MET A 1 -9.33 10.36 20.16
C MET A 1 -10.61 9.95 19.42
N LYS A 2 -11.47 10.90 19.06
CA LYS A 2 -12.70 10.67 18.27
C LYS A 2 -12.37 10.31 16.81
N ASN A 3 -13.29 9.67 16.09
CA ASN A 3 -13.15 9.54 14.63
C ASN A 3 -13.26 10.92 14.00
N ILE A 4 -12.66 11.11 12.83
CA ILE A 4 -12.60 12.43 12.20
C ILE A 4 -13.16 12.35 10.77
N THR A 5 -13.87 13.40 10.38
CA THR A 5 -14.20 13.69 8.99
C THR A 5 -13.62 15.04 8.61
N LEU A 6 -13.13 15.17 7.39
CA LEU A 6 -12.57 16.39 6.84
C LEU A 6 -13.00 16.53 5.39
N THR A 7 -13.48 17.72 4.99
CA THR A 7 -13.70 18.07 3.59
C THR A 7 -12.85 19.28 3.25
N MET A 8 -12.15 19.20 2.12
CA MET A 8 -11.24 20.22 1.62
C MET A 8 -11.71 20.71 0.26
N ILE A 9 -11.54 22.01 0.03
CA ILE A 9 -11.63 22.63 -1.28
C ILE A 9 -10.31 23.34 -1.56
N PHE A 10 -9.74 23.09 -2.73
CA PHE A 10 -8.49 23.70 -3.19
C PHE A 10 -8.60 24.09 -4.66
N GLU A 11 -7.78 25.02 -5.12
CA GLU A 11 -7.59 25.28 -6.54
C GLU A 11 -6.44 24.43 -7.06
N GLY A 12 -6.61 23.81 -8.22
CA GLY A 12 -5.54 23.06 -8.87
C GLY A 12 -5.86 22.78 -10.32
N SER A 13 -4.93 22.11 -10.98
CA SER A 13 -5.13 21.55 -12.32
C SER A 13 -5.38 20.04 -12.24
N ALA A 14 -5.83 19.42 -13.33
CA ALA A 14 -6.02 17.96 -13.37
C ALA A 14 -4.67 17.20 -13.29
N LEU A 15 -4.23 16.88 -12.06
CA LEU A 15 -2.88 16.38 -11.73
C LEU A 15 -2.59 14.94 -12.20
N ASN A 16 -3.62 14.17 -12.52
CA ASN A 16 -3.51 12.78 -12.92
C ASN A 16 -4.16 12.56 -14.30
N ARG A 17 -3.34 12.09 -15.23
CA ARG A 17 -3.69 11.92 -16.64
C ARG A 17 -4.07 10.48 -16.95
N ASP A 18 -4.75 10.29 -18.07
CA ASP A 18 -5.05 8.98 -18.63
C ASP A 18 -4.03 8.58 -19.70
N GLU A 19 -4.17 7.36 -20.23
CA GLU A 19 -3.42 6.94 -21.41
C GLU A 19 -3.62 7.89 -22.59
N LYS A 20 -2.63 7.93 -23.49
CA LYS A 20 -2.67 8.82 -24.64
C LYS A 20 -3.80 8.43 -25.59
N VAL A 21 -4.80 9.28 -25.71
CA VAL A 21 -5.89 9.09 -26.68
C VAL A 21 -5.34 9.34 -28.09
N GLY A 22 -5.50 8.37 -28.99
CA GLY A 22 -5.01 8.47 -30.36
C GLY A 22 -3.48 8.65 -30.46
N GLY A 23 -2.72 8.20 -29.46
CA GLY A 23 -1.25 8.24 -29.42
C GLY A 23 -0.61 9.59 -29.07
N ASN A 24 -1.30 10.72 -29.33
CA ASN A 24 -0.72 12.07 -29.22
C ASN A 24 -1.50 13.06 -28.33
N ILE A 25 -2.62 12.64 -27.71
CA ILE A 25 -3.39 13.51 -26.81
C ILE A 25 -3.23 13.03 -25.36
N LEU A 26 -2.63 13.86 -24.53
CA LEU A 26 -2.57 13.64 -23.08
C LEU A 26 -3.92 14.02 -22.44
N SER A 27 -4.78 13.02 -22.23
CA SER A 27 -6.14 13.19 -21.68
C SER A 27 -6.13 13.34 -20.16
N ILE A 28 -7.06 14.13 -19.62
CA ILE A 28 -7.33 14.19 -18.18
C ILE A 28 -8.42 13.20 -17.78
N LYS A 29 -8.44 12.77 -16.52
CA LYS A 29 -9.51 11.88 -16.01
C LYS A 29 -10.81 12.66 -15.80
N LYS A 30 -11.90 12.15 -16.39
CA LYS A 30 -13.23 12.81 -16.44
C LYS A 30 -14.32 11.85 -16.01
N MET A 31 -15.42 12.38 -15.47
CA MET A 31 -16.63 11.62 -15.15
C MET A 31 -17.89 12.47 -15.31
N ASN A 32 -19.03 11.85 -15.61
CA ASN A 32 -20.31 12.55 -15.61
C ASN A 32 -20.83 12.68 -14.16
N VAL A 33 -21.16 13.89 -13.74
CA VAL A 33 -21.81 14.19 -12.47
C VAL A 33 -23.03 15.04 -12.76
N ASN A 34 -24.22 14.46 -12.61
CA ASN A 34 -25.50 15.15 -12.81
C ASN A 34 -25.65 15.81 -14.20
N GLY A 35 -25.15 15.17 -15.25
CA GLY A 35 -25.23 15.69 -16.62
C GLY A 35 -24.03 16.55 -17.04
N GLU A 36 -23.17 16.95 -16.09
CA GLU A 36 -21.96 17.73 -16.37
C GLU A 36 -20.73 16.81 -16.45
N ILE A 37 -19.84 17.05 -17.42
CA ILE A 37 -18.54 16.40 -17.46
C ILE A 37 -17.61 17.12 -16.49
N LYS A 38 -17.12 16.44 -15.46
CA LYS A 38 -16.21 16.98 -14.45
C LYS A 38 -14.87 16.27 -14.50
N SER A 39 -13.78 17.00 -14.30
CA SER A 39 -12.46 16.38 -14.14
C SER A 39 -12.30 15.88 -12.70
N TYR A 40 -11.48 14.86 -12.50
CA TYR A 40 -11.22 14.36 -11.14
C TYR A 40 -9.80 13.85 -10.93
N ILE A 41 -9.32 14.01 -9.70
CA ILE A 41 -8.14 13.36 -9.17
C ILE A 41 -8.52 12.09 -8.44
N GLY A 42 -7.93 10.98 -8.88
CA GLY A 42 -8.25 9.65 -8.37
C GLY A 42 -7.86 9.48 -6.91
N LYS A 43 -8.60 8.64 -6.19
CA LYS A 43 -8.25 8.24 -4.81
C LYS A 43 -6.79 7.77 -4.68
N PRO A 44 -6.24 6.92 -5.57
CA PRO A 44 -4.84 6.50 -5.47
C PRO A 44 -3.85 7.67 -5.60
N ALA A 45 -4.15 8.67 -6.44
CA ALA A 45 -3.30 9.85 -6.60
C ALA A 45 -3.31 10.74 -5.35
N ILE A 46 -4.50 11.01 -4.77
CA ILE A 46 -4.59 11.76 -3.50
C ILE A 46 -3.89 11.00 -2.37
N ARG A 47 -4.05 9.67 -2.30
CA ARG A 47 -3.31 8.83 -1.33
C ARG A 47 -1.80 8.95 -1.52
N HIS A 48 -1.31 8.92 -2.76
CA HIS A 48 0.10 9.07 -3.07
C HIS A 48 0.63 10.43 -2.62
N TYR A 49 -0.03 11.54 -2.98
CA TYR A 49 0.39 12.87 -2.55
C TYR A 49 0.35 13.04 -1.02
N LEU A 50 -0.68 12.50 -0.37
CA LEU A 50 -0.76 12.49 1.09
C LEU A 50 0.45 11.76 1.70
N PHE A 51 0.76 10.55 1.21
CA PHE A 51 1.87 9.76 1.72
C PHE A 51 3.24 10.38 1.43
N GLU A 52 3.45 10.91 0.23
CA GLU A 52 4.70 11.59 -0.13
C GLU A 52 4.92 12.84 0.75
N THR A 53 3.84 13.60 1.02
CA THR A 53 3.90 14.75 1.93
C THR A 53 4.25 14.32 3.35
N LEU A 54 3.64 13.23 3.84
CA LEU A 54 3.95 12.67 5.17
C LEU A 54 5.40 12.23 5.28
N GLN A 55 5.95 11.56 4.26
CA GLN A 55 7.35 11.18 4.21
C GLN A 55 8.29 12.38 4.28
N LYS A 56 8.01 13.43 3.50
CA LYS A 56 8.85 14.64 3.45
C LYS A 56 8.75 15.46 4.74
N ALA A 57 7.57 15.55 5.34
CA ALA A 57 7.34 16.34 6.55
C ALA A 57 7.78 15.61 7.82
N PHE A 58 7.70 14.28 7.84
CA PHE A 58 7.89 13.44 9.03
C PHE A 58 8.69 12.17 8.72
N SER A 59 9.88 12.35 8.14
CA SER A 59 10.77 11.27 7.69
C SER A 59 11.04 10.19 8.74
N ASP A 60 11.06 10.57 10.02
CA ASP A 60 11.43 9.67 11.11
C ASP A 60 10.34 8.64 11.45
N ASN A 61 9.09 8.86 11.03
CA ASN A 61 7.95 7.98 11.38
C ASN A 61 7.11 7.54 10.18
N TRP A 62 7.34 8.10 8.99
CA TRP A 62 6.51 7.86 7.80
C TRP A 62 7.28 7.24 6.63
N ASP A 63 8.41 6.63 6.89
CA ASP A 63 9.18 5.92 5.88
C ASP A 63 8.37 4.79 5.20
N GLY A 64 8.70 4.52 3.94
CA GLY A 64 8.06 3.47 3.14
C GLY A 64 8.14 2.11 3.81
N ALA A 65 7.03 1.37 3.79
CA ALA A 65 7.05 -0.05 4.09
C ALA A 65 7.78 -0.81 2.97
N LYS A 66 8.48 -1.88 3.33
CA LYS A 66 9.14 -2.75 2.36
C LYS A 66 8.11 -3.40 1.44
N LEU A 67 8.54 -3.62 0.21
CA LEU A 67 7.75 -4.22 -0.84
C LEU A 67 8.38 -5.56 -1.24
N THR A 68 7.52 -6.51 -1.60
CA THR A 68 7.91 -7.79 -2.20
C THR A 68 7.13 -8.02 -3.49
N GLY A 69 7.70 -8.80 -4.39
CA GLY A 69 7.05 -9.23 -5.63
C GLY A 69 6.49 -10.64 -5.48
N GLN A 70 5.25 -10.85 -5.94
CA GLN A 70 4.65 -12.17 -6.12
C GLN A 70 4.05 -12.24 -7.54
N GLY A 71 4.77 -12.88 -8.46
CA GLY A 71 4.52 -12.77 -9.91
C GLY A 71 4.62 -11.32 -10.39
N GLN A 72 3.66 -10.90 -11.22
CA GLN A 72 3.56 -9.51 -11.71
C GLN A 72 3.02 -8.49 -10.67
N VAL A 73 2.67 -8.92 -9.45
CA VAL A 73 2.07 -8.06 -8.43
C VAL A 73 3.10 -7.63 -7.39
N VAL A 74 3.23 -6.31 -7.21
CA VAL A 74 4.00 -5.72 -6.10
C VAL A 74 3.07 -5.52 -4.90
N GLN A 75 3.46 -6.04 -3.74
CA GLN A 75 2.69 -5.93 -2.49
C GLN A 75 3.59 -5.56 -1.30
N PHE A 76 2.98 -5.17 -0.18
CA PHE A 76 3.72 -4.89 1.06
C PHE A 76 4.30 -6.17 1.65
N ASP A 77 5.56 -6.15 2.07
CA ASP A 77 6.19 -7.29 2.72
C ASP A 77 5.86 -7.29 4.23
N ILE A 78 4.76 -7.95 4.60
CA ILE A 78 4.34 -8.02 5.99
C ILE A 78 5.20 -8.97 6.86
N ALA A 79 6.08 -9.75 6.22
CA ALA A 79 7.06 -10.56 6.93
C ALA A 79 8.21 -9.70 7.47
N GLU A 80 8.45 -8.56 6.84
CA GLU A 80 9.48 -7.61 7.22
C GLU A 80 8.92 -6.40 7.99
N ASP A 81 7.74 -5.90 7.60
CA ASP A 81 7.12 -4.72 8.18
C ASP A 81 5.68 -4.98 8.66
N ASP A 82 5.22 -4.20 9.64
CA ASP A 82 3.88 -4.32 10.20
C ASP A 82 3.37 -2.95 10.68
N ILE A 83 2.16 -2.90 11.25
CA ILE A 83 1.58 -1.63 11.69
C ILE A 83 2.34 -0.99 12.87
N LEU A 84 3.07 -1.78 13.67
CA LEU A 84 3.86 -1.28 14.79
C LEU A 84 5.19 -0.72 14.29
N SER A 85 5.79 -1.31 13.24
CA SER A 85 7.01 -0.79 12.61
C SER A 85 6.76 0.39 11.67
N LYS A 86 5.72 0.35 10.82
CA LYS A 86 5.47 1.32 9.74
C LYS A 86 4.11 2.01 9.83
N SER A 87 4.14 3.34 9.88
CA SER A 87 2.91 4.17 9.88
C SER A 87 2.12 4.08 8.58
N GLU A 88 2.77 3.80 7.45
CA GLU A 88 2.11 3.61 6.14
C GLU A 88 1.09 2.46 6.20
N LEU A 89 1.49 1.31 6.72
CA LEU A 89 0.65 0.12 6.84
C LEU A 89 -0.52 0.35 7.78
N ASP A 90 -0.27 1.05 8.89
CA ASP A 90 -1.30 1.40 9.85
C ASP A 90 -2.38 2.31 9.23
N ALA A 91 -1.97 3.39 8.56
CA ALA A 91 -2.88 4.40 8.04
C ALA A 91 -3.60 3.98 6.74
N PHE A 92 -2.89 3.32 5.82
CA PHE A 92 -3.42 3.04 4.48
C PHE A 92 -3.86 1.60 4.27
N GLY A 93 -3.61 0.72 5.25
CA GLY A 93 -3.91 -0.69 5.14
C GLY A 93 -3.09 -1.41 4.07
N TYR A 94 -3.33 -2.70 3.93
CA TYR A 94 -2.62 -3.57 3.02
C TYR A 94 -3.42 -4.83 2.73
N MET A 95 -3.00 -5.54 1.69
CA MET A 95 -3.41 -6.90 1.40
C MET A 95 -2.13 -7.67 1.09
N TYR A 96 -1.90 -8.75 1.82
CA TYR A 96 -0.79 -9.65 1.59
C TYR A 96 -1.31 -11.01 1.17
N THR A 97 -0.99 -11.41 -0.05
CA THR A 97 -1.42 -12.70 -0.60
C THR A 97 -0.46 -13.78 -0.13
N ILE A 98 -1.00 -14.91 0.31
CA ILE A 98 -0.21 -16.08 0.70
C ILE A 98 -0.56 -17.19 -0.29
N SER A 99 0.44 -17.73 -0.97
CA SER A 99 0.22 -18.80 -1.96
C SER A 99 -0.45 -20.02 -1.31
N GLY A 100 -1.61 -20.42 -1.84
CA GLY A 100 -2.38 -21.56 -1.33
C GLY A 100 -3.07 -21.33 0.03
N ASP A 101 -3.11 -20.09 0.54
CA ASP A 101 -3.76 -19.74 1.81
C ASP A 101 -4.58 -18.44 1.71
N ASN A 102 -5.32 -18.12 2.77
CA ASN A 102 -6.06 -16.87 2.88
C ASN A 102 -5.10 -15.67 2.97
N SER A 103 -5.46 -14.58 2.30
CA SER A 103 -4.71 -13.33 2.41
C SER A 103 -4.86 -12.69 3.79
N ILE A 104 -3.78 -12.04 4.25
CA ILE A 104 -3.83 -11.18 5.43
C ILE A 104 -4.21 -9.79 4.94
N THR A 105 -5.33 -9.27 5.43
CA THR A 105 -5.88 -8.00 4.94
C THR A 105 -6.17 -7.04 6.06
N ARG A 106 -5.80 -5.78 5.83
CA ARG A 106 -6.10 -4.65 6.69
C ARG A 106 -6.82 -3.59 5.87
N LYS A 107 -8.05 -3.29 6.25
CA LYS A 107 -8.79 -2.17 5.64
C LYS A 107 -8.19 -0.84 6.12
N SER A 108 -7.84 0.03 5.17
CA SER A 108 -7.37 1.41 5.41
C SER A 108 -8.24 2.15 6.44
N PRO A 109 -7.69 2.55 7.59
CA PRO A 109 -8.35 3.45 8.54
C PRO A 109 -8.52 4.87 7.99
N VAL A 110 -7.66 5.30 7.05
CA VAL A 110 -7.82 6.56 6.32
C VAL A 110 -8.69 6.34 5.08
N GLY A 111 -9.89 6.90 5.09
CA GLY A 111 -10.77 6.97 3.93
C GLY A 111 -10.51 8.22 3.11
N ILE A 112 -10.52 8.12 1.78
CA ILE A 112 -10.25 9.24 0.86
C ILE A 112 -11.23 9.15 -0.31
N THR A 113 -11.93 10.23 -0.64
CA THR A 113 -12.76 10.33 -1.85
C THR A 113 -11.92 10.74 -3.07
N LYS A 114 -12.49 10.63 -4.27
CA LYS A 114 -11.93 11.34 -5.43
C LYS A 114 -11.98 12.85 -5.15
N ALA A 115 -11.02 13.61 -5.69
CA ALA A 115 -11.15 15.06 -5.76
C ALA A 115 -11.84 15.41 -7.07
N ILE A 116 -13.05 15.95 -7.01
CA ILE A 116 -13.86 16.24 -8.19
C ILE A 116 -13.92 17.75 -8.39
N SER A 117 -13.79 18.21 -9.63
CA SER A 117 -13.94 19.64 -9.94
C SER A 117 -15.35 20.12 -9.54
N THR A 118 -15.47 21.33 -9.02
CA THR A 118 -16.79 21.93 -8.72
C THR A 118 -17.44 22.39 -10.01
N TYR A 119 -16.65 22.88 -10.96
CA TYR A 119 -17.08 23.35 -12.28
C TYR A 119 -16.92 22.28 -13.37
N PRO A 120 -17.75 22.32 -14.42
CA PRO A 120 -17.63 21.44 -15.58
C PRO A 120 -16.33 21.69 -16.35
N TYR A 121 -15.88 20.65 -17.06
CA TYR A 121 -14.79 20.73 -18.02
C TYR A 121 -15.32 21.14 -19.39
N GLU A 122 -14.79 22.24 -19.93
CA GLU A 122 -15.25 22.89 -21.18
C GLU A 122 -14.40 22.52 -22.40
N GLN A 123 -13.71 21.37 -22.38
CA GLN A 123 -12.90 20.86 -23.50
C GLN A 123 -11.64 21.69 -23.82
N ASP A 124 -11.05 22.34 -22.81
CA ASP A 124 -9.81 23.12 -22.97
C ASP A 124 -8.63 22.23 -23.45
N LEU A 125 -8.02 22.62 -24.57
CA LEU A 125 -6.93 21.90 -25.21
C LEU A 125 -5.74 22.83 -25.47
N ALA A 126 -4.54 22.41 -25.06
CA ALA A 126 -3.29 23.09 -25.35
C ALA A 126 -2.45 22.32 -26.39
N PHE A 127 -1.79 23.07 -27.26
CA PHE A 127 -0.90 22.56 -28.32
C PHE A 127 0.55 22.85 -27.95
N TYR A 128 1.36 21.80 -27.83
CA TYR A 128 2.77 21.91 -27.43
C TYR A 128 3.69 21.30 -28.49
N ALA A 129 4.93 21.79 -28.56
CA ALA A 129 5.97 21.25 -29.43
C ALA A 129 7.37 21.52 -28.87
N ASN A 130 8.32 20.64 -29.16
CA ASN A 130 9.70 20.66 -28.65
C ASN A 130 10.66 21.49 -29.54
N HIS A 131 10.24 22.68 -29.97
CA HIS A 131 11.00 23.50 -30.94
C HIS A 131 12.43 23.84 -30.49
N ASP A 132 12.62 24.19 -29.22
CA ASP A 132 13.94 24.54 -28.70
C ASP A 132 14.92 23.35 -28.75
N LEU A 133 14.48 22.16 -28.32
CA LEU A 133 15.28 20.93 -28.37
C LEU A 133 15.68 20.58 -29.80
N VAL A 134 14.74 20.70 -30.75
CA VAL A 134 15.01 20.49 -32.16
C VAL A 134 16.03 21.49 -32.68
N GLY A 135 15.91 22.77 -32.32
CA GLY A 135 16.88 23.80 -32.70
C GLY A 135 18.29 23.50 -32.19
N ARG A 136 18.42 23.00 -30.95
CA ARG A 136 19.71 22.57 -30.38
C ARG A 136 20.27 21.34 -31.08
N ALA A 137 19.45 20.33 -31.36
CA ALA A 137 19.86 19.11 -32.05
C ALA A 137 20.33 19.38 -33.49
N ILE A 138 19.65 20.26 -34.22
CA ILE A 138 20.07 20.70 -35.58
C ILE A 138 21.44 21.37 -35.52
N LYS A 139 21.71 22.23 -34.54
CA LYS A 139 23.04 22.86 -34.34
C LYS A 139 24.15 21.84 -34.04
N GLN A 140 23.80 20.69 -33.46
CA GLN A 140 24.72 19.58 -33.21
C GLN A 140 24.90 18.64 -34.42
N GLY A 141 24.26 18.95 -35.56
CA GLY A 141 24.33 18.14 -36.78
C GLY A 141 23.29 17.01 -36.85
N ASN A 142 22.35 16.93 -35.90
CA ASN A 142 21.29 15.92 -35.93
C ASN A 142 20.12 16.35 -36.83
N SER A 143 19.60 15.43 -37.65
CA SER A 143 18.41 15.65 -38.46
C SER A 143 17.16 15.21 -37.70
N VAL A 144 16.55 16.14 -36.96
CA VAL A 144 15.32 15.91 -36.19
C VAL A 144 14.25 16.95 -36.51
N LYS A 145 12.97 16.59 -36.33
CA LYS A 145 11.82 17.46 -36.60
C LYS A 145 11.01 17.72 -35.32
N PRO A 146 10.28 18.84 -35.22
CA PRO A 146 9.35 19.09 -34.12
C PRO A 146 8.32 17.97 -34.02
N ASN A 147 8.07 17.52 -32.80
CA ASN A 147 7.03 16.56 -32.46
C ASN A 147 5.91 17.29 -31.70
N PRO A 148 4.85 17.74 -32.39
CA PRO A 148 3.72 18.39 -31.73
C PRO A 148 2.87 17.36 -30.98
N TYR A 149 2.35 17.76 -29.83
CA TYR A 149 1.40 16.97 -29.06
C TYR A 149 0.33 17.87 -28.45
N ASN A 150 -0.85 17.28 -28.21
CA ASN A 150 -1.96 17.98 -27.59
C ASN A 150 -2.13 17.52 -26.16
N LYS A 151 -2.63 18.41 -25.32
CA LYS A 151 -2.81 18.16 -23.90
C LYS A 151 -4.10 18.82 -23.44
N GLU A 152 -5.01 18.02 -22.91
CA GLU A 152 -6.19 18.57 -22.24
C GLU A 152 -5.75 19.25 -20.95
N GLU A 153 -6.26 20.45 -20.70
CA GLU A 153 -5.98 21.21 -19.49
C GLU A 153 -7.29 21.51 -18.78
N HIS A 154 -7.30 21.60 -17.46
CA HIS A 154 -8.46 22.09 -16.73
C HIS A 154 -7.98 22.57 -15.37
N THR A 155 -8.21 23.85 -15.08
CA THR A 155 -7.97 24.43 -13.77
C THR A 155 -9.31 24.75 -13.13
N SER A 156 -9.52 24.27 -11.91
CA SER A 156 -10.80 24.38 -11.22
C SER A 156 -10.61 24.39 -9.71
N LEU A 157 -11.70 24.65 -8.99
CA LEU A 157 -11.78 24.27 -7.59
C LEU A 157 -12.10 22.77 -7.53
N TYR A 158 -11.37 22.03 -6.70
CA TYR A 158 -11.58 20.61 -6.47
C TYR A 158 -12.03 20.38 -5.04
N LYS A 159 -12.99 19.48 -4.87
CA LYS A 159 -13.51 19.05 -3.57
C LYS A 159 -13.18 17.58 -3.32
N PHE A 160 -12.60 17.27 -2.17
CA PHE A 160 -12.49 15.90 -1.67
C PHE A 160 -12.67 15.83 -0.16
N SER A 161 -12.90 14.62 0.35
CA SER A 161 -13.05 14.36 1.77
C SER A 161 -12.13 13.24 2.24
N VAL A 162 -11.69 13.36 3.48
CA VAL A 162 -10.92 12.37 4.22
C VAL A 162 -11.69 11.96 5.46
N THR A 163 -11.63 10.67 5.82
CA THR A 163 -12.13 10.16 7.09
C THR A 163 -11.01 9.42 7.82
N LEU A 164 -11.00 9.51 9.15
CA LEU A 164 -10.06 8.80 10.01
C LEU A 164 -10.84 7.96 11.02
N ASP A 165 -10.68 6.65 10.93
CA ASP A 165 -11.16 5.70 11.95
C ASP A 165 -10.13 5.61 13.08
N ALA A 166 -10.28 6.49 14.08
CA ALA A 166 -9.36 6.58 15.20
C ALA A 166 -9.36 5.32 16.08
N LYS A 167 -10.40 4.47 16.01
CA LYS A 167 -10.41 3.19 16.72
C LYS A 167 -9.51 2.16 16.03
N LYS A 168 -9.46 2.16 14.70
CA LYS A 168 -8.62 1.23 13.92
C LYS A 168 -7.16 1.63 13.80
N ILE A 169 -6.85 2.93 13.79
CA ILE A 169 -5.45 3.38 13.81
C ILE A 169 -4.77 2.81 15.06
N GLY A 170 -3.63 2.16 14.87
CA GLY A 170 -2.85 1.49 15.90
C GLY A 170 -3.34 0.09 16.28
N GLU A 171 -4.40 -0.43 15.68
CA GLU A 171 -4.95 -1.76 16.02
C GLU A 171 -5.01 -2.64 14.77
N ASP A 172 -4.42 -3.84 14.78
CA ASP A 172 -4.47 -4.81 13.69
C ASP A 172 -4.75 -6.24 14.17
N ILE A 173 -5.31 -7.09 13.30
CA ILE A 173 -5.68 -8.46 13.65
C ILE A 173 -5.27 -9.42 12.56
N TRP A 174 -4.45 -10.42 12.90
CA TRP A 174 -4.12 -11.55 12.03
C TRP A 174 -4.78 -12.83 12.53
N ILE A 175 -5.26 -13.65 11.61
CA ILE A 175 -5.83 -14.96 11.91
C ILE A 175 -4.89 -16.01 11.35
N MET A 176 -4.15 -16.68 12.22
CA MET A 176 -3.09 -17.62 11.83
C MET A 176 -3.49 -19.06 12.13
N LYS A 177 -3.15 -19.99 11.23
CA LYS A 177 -3.41 -21.43 11.43
C LYS A 177 -2.59 -21.99 12.59
N ASN A 178 -1.30 -21.66 12.60
CA ASN A 178 -0.34 -22.17 13.57
C ASN A 178 -0.22 -21.23 14.78
N LYS A 179 0.03 -21.81 15.95
CA LYS A 179 0.31 -21.05 17.17
C LYS A 179 1.66 -20.34 17.00
N PRO A 180 1.77 -19.04 17.31
CA PRO A 180 3.07 -18.39 17.39
C PRO A 180 3.99 -19.09 18.39
N THR A 181 5.28 -19.12 18.07
CA THR A 181 6.29 -19.82 18.85
C THR A 181 7.27 -18.83 19.49
N GLU A 182 7.78 -19.18 20.67
CA GLU A 182 8.76 -18.37 21.37
C GLU A 182 10.15 -19.00 21.20
N SER A 183 11.14 -18.18 20.84
CA SER A 183 12.54 -18.59 20.78
C SER A 183 13.40 -17.55 21.50
N GLN A 184 13.93 -17.92 22.68
CA GLN A 184 14.68 -17.00 23.54
C GLN A 184 13.85 -15.75 23.88
N ASN A 185 14.23 -14.59 23.34
CA ASN A 185 13.57 -13.29 23.54
C ASN A 185 12.69 -12.89 22.35
N PHE A 186 12.38 -13.81 21.43
CA PHE A 186 11.60 -13.51 20.23
C PHE A 186 10.26 -14.26 20.23
N LEU A 187 9.22 -13.55 19.79
CA LEU A 187 7.93 -14.11 19.39
C LEU A 187 7.93 -14.27 17.86
N ASN A 188 7.74 -15.49 17.38
CA ASN A 188 7.74 -15.82 15.95
C ASN A 188 6.33 -16.18 15.49
N ILE A 189 5.86 -15.46 14.47
CA ILE A 189 4.58 -15.71 13.79
C ILE A 189 4.90 -16.29 12.42
N GLU A 190 4.50 -17.54 12.20
CA GLU A 190 4.58 -18.19 10.89
C GLU A 190 3.46 -17.66 10.00
N ILE A 191 3.79 -16.73 9.10
CA ILE A 191 2.87 -16.17 8.09
C ILE A 191 2.64 -17.19 6.99
N ALA A 192 3.72 -17.81 6.50
CA ALA A 192 3.68 -18.88 5.53
C ALA A 192 4.74 -19.92 5.91
N SER A 193 4.42 -21.21 5.76
CA SER A 193 5.30 -22.27 6.22
C SER A 193 6.68 -22.20 5.58
N PRO A 194 7.76 -22.04 6.38
CA PRO A 194 9.11 -21.95 5.87
C PRO A 194 9.49 -23.27 5.21
N LYS A 195 9.81 -23.19 3.93
CA LYS A 195 10.28 -24.29 3.10
C LYS A 195 11.57 -23.79 2.45
N SER A 196 12.65 -24.53 2.59
CA SER A 196 13.89 -24.22 1.90
C SER A 196 14.25 -25.39 0.99
N ILE A 197 14.79 -25.08 -0.18
CA ILE A 197 15.38 -26.05 -1.08
C ILE A 197 16.73 -25.54 -1.55
N ILE A 198 17.70 -26.44 -1.59
CA ILE A 198 19.05 -26.16 -2.09
C ILE A 198 19.21 -26.95 -3.38
N LEU A 199 19.48 -26.25 -4.47
CA LEU A 199 19.82 -26.85 -5.75
C LEU A 199 21.34 -27.03 -5.83
N GLU A 200 21.79 -28.18 -6.32
CA GLU A 200 23.21 -28.50 -6.52
C GLU A 200 23.61 -28.44 -8.00
N ASN A 201 24.93 -28.34 -8.24
CA ASN A 201 25.53 -28.26 -9.57
C ASN A 201 25.03 -27.05 -10.38
N VAL A 202 24.85 -25.93 -9.68
CA VAL A 202 24.40 -24.67 -10.28
C VAL A 202 25.61 -23.84 -10.68
N GLU A 203 25.70 -23.48 -11.96
CA GLU A 203 26.78 -22.66 -12.51
C GLU A 203 26.25 -21.27 -12.87
N SER A 204 26.88 -20.21 -12.34
CA SER A 204 26.59 -18.84 -12.74
C SER A 204 27.24 -18.51 -14.08
N LYS A 205 26.49 -17.87 -14.98
CA LYS A 205 26.94 -17.37 -16.27
C LYS A 205 26.46 -15.93 -16.48
N GLU A 206 27.12 -15.23 -17.38
CA GLU A 206 26.80 -13.86 -17.79
C GLU A 206 26.52 -13.88 -19.29
N ASP A 207 25.45 -13.23 -19.73
CA ASP A 207 25.12 -13.11 -21.16
C ASP A 207 25.79 -11.89 -21.81
N GLU A 208 25.54 -11.71 -23.12
CA GLU A 208 26.15 -10.64 -23.92
C GLU A 208 25.78 -9.22 -23.45
N ASN A 209 24.71 -9.08 -22.67
CA ASN A 209 24.25 -7.80 -22.13
C ASN A 209 24.78 -7.54 -20.70
N GLY A 210 25.50 -8.50 -20.11
CA GLY A 210 25.99 -8.45 -18.73
C GLY A 210 24.99 -8.97 -17.71
N ASP A 211 23.90 -9.61 -18.13
CA ASP A 211 22.89 -10.14 -17.22
C ASP A 211 23.30 -11.52 -16.70
N ILE A 212 23.24 -11.70 -15.38
CA ILE A 212 23.63 -12.94 -14.71
C ILE A 212 22.46 -13.93 -14.73
N PHE A 213 22.74 -15.16 -15.18
CA PHE A 213 21.82 -16.28 -15.08
C PHE A 213 22.54 -17.53 -14.56
N TYR A 214 21.76 -18.54 -14.21
CA TYR A 214 22.27 -19.78 -13.66
C TYR A 214 21.91 -20.94 -14.57
N GLU A 215 22.78 -21.95 -14.65
CA GLU A 215 22.52 -23.17 -15.40
C GLU A 215 22.66 -24.39 -14.51
N ILE A 216 21.81 -25.38 -14.76
CA ILE A 216 21.92 -26.74 -14.22
C ILE A 216 21.91 -27.71 -15.39
N GLN A 217 22.84 -28.67 -15.40
CA GLN A 217 22.89 -29.69 -16.44
C GLN A 217 21.91 -30.83 -16.12
N VAL A 218 20.90 -31.01 -16.97
CA VAL A 218 19.91 -32.09 -16.85
C VAL A 218 19.82 -32.82 -18.19
N GLN A 219 19.95 -34.16 -18.16
CA GLN A 219 19.93 -35.00 -19.38
C GLN A 219 20.92 -34.56 -20.48
N LYS A 220 22.11 -34.07 -20.10
CA LYS A 220 23.15 -33.53 -20.99
C LYS A 220 22.78 -32.22 -21.71
N GLN A 221 21.68 -31.57 -21.33
CA GLN A 221 21.33 -30.22 -21.78
C GLN A 221 21.43 -29.25 -20.61
N ASN A 222 21.86 -28.03 -20.89
CA ASN A 222 21.93 -26.98 -19.88
C ASN A 222 20.56 -26.30 -19.80
N ARG A 223 20.02 -26.23 -18.59
CA ARG A 223 18.71 -25.65 -18.30
C ARG A 223 18.89 -24.38 -17.51
N LYS A 224 18.17 -23.33 -17.92
CA LYS A 224 18.37 -21.97 -17.40
C LYS A 224 17.50 -21.72 -16.17
N ILE A 225 18.06 -20.99 -15.22
CA ILE A 225 17.37 -20.34 -14.11
C ILE A 225 17.75 -18.86 -14.17
N ILE A 226 16.75 -18.00 -14.25
CA ILE A 226 16.92 -16.53 -14.22
C ILE A 226 16.38 -16.04 -12.88
N ILE A 227 17.10 -15.11 -12.25
CA ILE A 227 16.75 -14.57 -10.94
C ILE A 227 16.62 -13.05 -11.04
N ASN A 228 15.38 -12.57 -10.94
CA ASN A 228 15.04 -11.16 -10.98
C ASN A 228 14.58 -10.71 -9.58
N GLY A 229 15.56 -10.43 -8.72
CA GLY A 229 15.28 -10.15 -7.31
C GLY A 229 14.77 -11.40 -6.58
N ASN A 230 13.47 -11.45 -6.30
CA ASN A 230 12.79 -12.58 -5.68
C ASN A 230 11.99 -13.42 -6.68
N GLU A 231 11.87 -12.99 -7.93
CA GLU A 231 11.25 -13.78 -8.99
C GLU A 231 12.27 -14.74 -9.59
N ILE A 232 11.83 -15.98 -9.83
CA ILE A 232 12.60 -17.06 -10.43
C ILE A 232 11.88 -17.51 -11.68
N ILE A 233 12.60 -17.48 -12.81
CA ILE A 233 12.15 -18.07 -14.07
C ILE A 233 12.98 -19.33 -14.30
N VAL A 234 12.32 -20.47 -14.47
CA VAL A 234 12.97 -21.78 -14.60
C VAL A 234 12.47 -22.53 -15.84
N ASP A 235 13.37 -23.24 -16.49
CA ASP A 235 13.06 -24.16 -17.59
C ASP A 235 12.13 -25.31 -17.12
N TYR A 236 11.19 -25.72 -17.96
CA TYR A 236 10.24 -26.80 -17.65
C TYR A 236 10.91 -28.08 -17.15
N ASP A 237 12.04 -28.43 -17.74
CA ASP A 237 12.77 -29.66 -17.44
C ASP A 237 13.34 -29.71 -16.02
N LEU A 238 13.44 -28.57 -15.34
CA LEU A 238 13.85 -28.48 -13.94
C LEU A 238 12.70 -28.74 -12.97
N MET A 239 11.46 -28.76 -13.47
CA MET A 239 10.24 -28.79 -12.67
C MET A 239 9.41 -30.04 -12.96
N LYS A 240 8.64 -30.45 -11.96
CA LYS A 240 7.60 -31.46 -12.07
C LYS A 240 6.27 -30.85 -11.70
N LYS A 241 5.40 -30.69 -12.70
CA LYS A 241 4.00 -30.29 -12.52
C LYS A 241 3.16 -31.48 -12.09
N SER A 242 2.37 -31.33 -11.04
CA SER A 242 1.49 -32.39 -10.52
C SER A 242 0.25 -31.82 -9.82
N LYS A 243 -0.81 -32.60 -9.67
CA LYS A 243 -2.02 -32.18 -8.94
C LYS A 243 -1.79 -32.14 -7.43
N ILE A 244 -2.38 -31.15 -6.76
CA ILE A 244 -2.45 -31.11 -5.30
C ILE A 244 -3.43 -32.19 -4.81
N LYS A 245 -3.09 -32.91 -3.75
CA LYS A 245 -3.99 -33.93 -3.19
C LYS A 245 -5.27 -33.28 -2.70
N LYS A 246 -6.42 -33.72 -3.22
CA LYS A 246 -7.77 -33.24 -2.88
C LYS A 246 -8.10 -31.80 -3.35
N SER A 247 -7.33 -31.25 -4.29
CA SER A 247 -7.71 -30.03 -5.04
C SER A 247 -7.62 -30.28 -6.55
N GLU A 248 -8.33 -29.49 -7.35
CA GLU A 248 -8.13 -29.44 -8.80
C GLU A 248 -6.86 -28.65 -9.18
N ASP A 249 -6.32 -27.87 -8.24
CA ASP A 249 -5.14 -27.04 -8.41
C ASP A 249 -3.87 -27.86 -8.70
N MET A 250 -2.99 -27.26 -9.51
CA MET A 250 -1.68 -27.80 -9.85
C MET A 250 -0.60 -27.21 -8.93
N LYS A 251 0.48 -27.96 -8.75
CA LYS A 251 1.70 -27.51 -8.08
C LYS A 251 2.94 -27.87 -8.90
N LEU A 252 4.00 -27.11 -8.69
CA LEU A 252 5.34 -27.41 -9.16
C LEU A 252 6.24 -27.82 -8.01
N ASN A 253 7.12 -28.77 -8.29
CA ASN A 253 8.24 -29.14 -7.43
C ASN A 253 9.50 -29.23 -8.30
N PHE A 254 10.66 -28.83 -7.80
CA PHE A 254 11.91 -29.10 -8.51
C PHE A 254 12.13 -30.60 -8.66
N ILE A 255 12.71 -31.05 -9.77
CA ILE A 255 13.02 -32.47 -9.96
C ILE A 255 13.97 -32.94 -8.85
N PRO A 256 13.77 -34.14 -8.25
CA PRO A 256 14.61 -34.57 -7.12
C PRO A 256 16.11 -34.64 -7.44
N ALA A 257 16.46 -34.91 -8.69
CA ALA A 257 17.85 -35.14 -9.12
C ALA A 257 18.77 -33.90 -9.00
N ILE A 258 18.21 -32.70 -8.86
CA ILE A 258 18.97 -31.45 -8.74
C ILE A 258 18.98 -30.91 -7.30
N VAL A 259 18.38 -31.63 -6.35
CA VAL A 259 18.21 -31.19 -4.97
C VAL A 259 19.35 -31.71 -4.11
N LYS A 260 20.08 -30.79 -3.45
CA LYS A 260 21.12 -31.12 -2.49
C LYS A 260 20.50 -31.65 -1.19
N VAL A 261 20.97 -32.80 -0.73
CA VAL A 261 20.67 -33.38 0.59
C VAL A 261 21.96 -33.88 1.23
N SER A 262 21.93 -34.19 2.53
CA SER A 262 23.10 -34.73 3.24
C SER A 262 23.62 -36.00 2.55
N GLN A 263 24.93 -36.07 2.29
CA GLN A 263 25.53 -37.22 1.62
C GLN A 263 25.29 -38.50 2.44
N LYS A 264 24.77 -39.53 1.77
CA LYS A 264 24.61 -40.88 2.33
C LYS A 264 25.26 -41.90 1.40
N GLU A 265 25.89 -42.92 1.99
CA GLU A 265 26.58 -44.00 1.25
C GLU A 265 25.62 -44.85 0.39
N ASP A 266 24.31 -44.82 0.69
CA ASP A 266 23.28 -45.62 0.02
C ASP A 266 22.49 -44.77 -1.01
N LYS A 267 22.63 -45.14 -2.30
CA LYS A 267 21.97 -44.47 -3.43
C LYS A 267 20.44 -44.49 -3.36
N GLU A 268 19.81 -45.52 -2.78
CA GLU A 268 18.35 -45.54 -2.64
C GLU A 268 17.86 -44.59 -1.56
N LYS A 269 18.60 -44.51 -0.44
CA LYS A 269 18.29 -43.55 0.63
C LYS A 269 18.47 -42.11 0.16
N LEU A 270 19.51 -41.84 -0.61
CA LEU A 270 19.75 -40.52 -1.21
C LEU A 270 18.55 -40.08 -2.08
N LYS A 271 18.10 -40.94 -3.01
CA LYS A 271 16.94 -40.64 -3.87
C LYS A 271 15.66 -40.40 -3.07
N LYS A 272 15.42 -41.15 -1.99
CA LYS A 272 14.25 -40.97 -1.12
C LYS A 272 14.28 -39.61 -0.40
N GLU A 273 15.44 -39.17 0.06
CA GLU A 273 15.57 -37.85 0.72
C GLU A 273 15.46 -36.70 -0.27
N GLN A 274 16.08 -36.80 -1.44
CA GLN A 274 15.91 -35.83 -2.52
C GLN A 274 14.43 -35.70 -2.92
N GLN A 275 13.72 -36.82 -3.04
CA GLN A 275 12.28 -36.82 -3.33
C GLN A 275 11.47 -36.17 -2.21
N LYS A 276 11.84 -36.40 -0.94
CA LYS A 276 11.17 -35.79 0.22
C LYS A 276 11.40 -34.28 0.27
N ALA A 277 12.62 -33.82 0.04
CA ALA A 277 12.98 -32.40 0.00
C ALA A 277 12.29 -31.67 -1.16
N SER A 278 12.34 -32.25 -2.37
CA SER A 278 11.60 -31.78 -3.55
C SER A 278 10.11 -31.66 -3.27
N ASN A 279 9.47 -32.70 -2.72
CA ASN A 279 8.05 -32.67 -2.39
C ASN A 279 7.71 -31.69 -1.25
N GLY A 280 8.67 -31.35 -0.38
CA GLY A 280 8.48 -30.38 0.69
C GLY A 280 8.44 -28.93 0.21
N PHE A 281 9.10 -28.65 -0.92
CA PHE A 281 9.13 -27.34 -1.56
C PHE A 281 8.12 -27.28 -2.71
N GLU A 282 6.86 -27.08 -2.33
CA GLU A 282 5.72 -26.98 -3.26
C GLU A 282 5.47 -25.53 -3.65
N ILE A 283 5.44 -25.27 -4.96
CA ILE A 283 5.10 -23.98 -5.55
C ILE A 283 3.70 -24.10 -6.14
N THR A 284 2.77 -23.31 -5.63
CA THR A 284 1.34 -23.36 -6.01
C THR A 284 0.88 -22.13 -6.78
N ASP A 285 1.68 -21.06 -6.76
CA ASP A 285 1.41 -19.82 -7.48
C ASP A 285 2.59 -19.58 -8.42
N TYR A 286 2.31 -19.70 -9.73
CA TYR A 286 3.29 -19.61 -10.78
C TYR A 286 2.61 -19.21 -12.10
N GLU A 287 3.35 -18.53 -12.96
CA GLU A 287 2.98 -18.25 -14.34
C GLU A 287 3.67 -19.28 -15.26
N GLU A 288 2.98 -19.71 -16.30
CA GLU A 288 3.46 -20.69 -17.27
C GLU A 288 3.55 -20.04 -18.65
N ASN A 289 4.74 -20.03 -19.24
CA ASN A 289 4.98 -19.55 -20.60
C ASN A 289 5.23 -20.76 -21.51
N GLU A 290 4.22 -21.15 -22.28
CA GLU A 290 4.29 -22.32 -23.17
C GLU A 290 5.24 -22.12 -24.36
N ASP A 291 5.41 -20.89 -24.84
CA ASP A 291 6.26 -20.57 -25.99
C ASP A 291 7.75 -20.70 -25.61
N GLU A 292 8.13 -20.15 -24.47
CA GLU A 292 9.50 -20.24 -23.94
C GLU A 292 9.77 -21.52 -23.15
N LYS A 293 8.71 -22.29 -22.81
CA LYS A 293 8.75 -23.47 -21.94
C LYS A 293 9.38 -23.17 -20.58
N THR A 294 8.92 -22.09 -19.97
CA THR A 294 9.40 -21.63 -18.66
C THR A 294 8.26 -21.46 -17.66
N TYR A 295 8.58 -21.70 -16.39
CA TYR A 295 7.74 -21.34 -15.25
C TYR A 295 8.33 -20.14 -14.54
N ALA A 296 7.49 -19.18 -14.17
CA ALA A 296 7.88 -18.04 -13.33
C ALA A 296 7.17 -18.12 -11.97
N PHE A 297 7.90 -17.95 -10.88
CA PHE A 297 7.33 -17.91 -9.53
C PHE A 297 8.19 -17.08 -8.59
N SER A 298 7.63 -16.63 -7.47
CA SER A 298 8.36 -15.80 -6.50
C SER A 298 8.74 -16.58 -5.25
N VAL A 299 9.93 -16.29 -4.73
CA VAL A 299 10.43 -16.80 -3.44
C VAL A 299 10.34 -15.72 -2.36
N SER A 300 10.33 -16.14 -1.11
CA SER A 300 10.14 -15.23 0.03
C SER A 300 11.39 -14.41 0.36
N ARG A 301 12.58 -14.89 -0.03
CA ARG A 301 13.85 -14.16 0.11
C ARG A 301 14.66 -14.26 -1.16
N LYS A 302 15.49 -13.24 -1.41
CA LYS A 302 16.42 -13.24 -2.53
C LYS A 302 17.25 -14.53 -2.50
N PRO A 303 17.30 -15.29 -3.60
CA PRO A 303 18.09 -16.51 -3.68
C PRO A 303 19.55 -16.28 -3.32
N ILE A 304 20.12 -17.23 -2.59
CA ILE A 304 21.52 -17.18 -2.18
C ILE A 304 22.30 -18.18 -3.01
N TYR A 305 23.20 -17.66 -3.85
CA TYR A 305 24.15 -18.48 -4.61
C TYR A 305 25.48 -18.61 -3.88
N SER A 306 25.96 -19.83 -3.70
CA SER A 306 27.33 -20.14 -3.25
C SER A 306 28.15 -20.64 -4.43
N SER A 307 29.15 -19.84 -4.84
CA SER A 307 30.07 -20.19 -5.94
C SER A 307 31.02 -21.33 -5.56
N SER A 308 31.46 -21.40 -4.30
CA SER A 308 32.33 -22.46 -3.80
C SER A 308 31.64 -23.82 -3.81
N ASP A 309 30.37 -23.86 -3.44
CA ASP A 309 29.59 -25.10 -3.36
C ASP A 309 28.81 -25.40 -4.64
N LYS A 310 28.78 -24.46 -5.61
CA LYS A 310 27.90 -24.49 -6.79
C LYS A 310 26.44 -24.78 -6.41
N THR A 311 25.93 -24.05 -5.42
CA THR A 311 24.56 -24.25 -4.91
C THR A 311 23.74 -22.98 -4.98
N LEU A 312 22.44 -23.16 -5.24
CA LEU A 312 21.44 -22.09 -5.18
C LEU A 312 20.41 -22.43 -4.11
N THR A 313 20.29 -21.58 -3.10
CA THR A 313 19.31 -21.74 -2.02
C THR A 313 18.08 -20.90 -2.30
N LEU A 314 16.92 -21.53 -2.29
CA LEU A 314 15.61 -20.92 -2.47
C LEU A 314 14.79 -21.11 -1.19
N GLU A 315 14.20 -20.04 -0.69
CA GLU A 315 13.37 -20.06 0.51
C GLU A 315 11.96 -19.56 0.19
N LEU A 316 10.97 -20.39 0.51
CA LEU A 316 9.56 -20.05 0.54
C LEU A 316 9.12 -19.99 2.00
N GLY A 317 8.05 -19.27 2.25
CA GLY A 317 7.51 -19.09 3.58
C GLY A 317 8.08 -17.85 4.27
N ALA A 318 7.31 -17.35 5.21
CA ALA A 318 7.53 -16.08 5.87
C ALA A 318 7.31 -16.29 7.36
N VAL A 319 8.33 -15.96 8.16
CA VAL A 319 8.22 -15.89 9.61
C VAL A 319 8.52 -14.47 10.01
N LYS A 320 7.57 -13.85 10.71
CA LYS A 320 7.75 -12.53 11.31
C LYS A 320 8.16 -12.71 12.76
N SER A 321 9.28 -12.12 13.14
CA SER A 321 9.84 -12.19 14.49
C SER A 321 9.73 -10.85 15.20
N PHE A 322 9.35 -10.87 16.48
CA PHE A 322 9.25 -9.68 17.33
C PHE A 322 10.10 -9.86 18.57
N GLU A 323 10.92 -8.87 18.90
CA GLU A 323 11.67 -8.85 20.16
C GLU A 323 10.74 -8.54 21.33
N ILE A 324 10.72 -9.45 22.32
CA ILE A 324 9.88 -9.38 23.51
C ILE A 324 10.62 -8.56 24.56
N LYS A 325 10.05 -7.42 24.97
CA LYS A 325 10.53 -6.63 26.11
C LYS A 325 10.01 -7.17 27.43
N ASN A 326 8.73 -7.56 27.45
CA ASN A 326 8.07 -8.12 28.61
C ASN A 326 6.94 -9.06 28.18
N LYS A 327 6.56 -10.00 29.04
CA LYS A 327 5.48 -10.96 28.80
C LYS A 327 4.58 -11.06 30.01
N ASN A 328 3.28 -10.93 29.80
CA ASN A 328 2.26 -11.16 30.81
C ASN A 328 1.17 -12.08 30.26
N GLY A 329 1.22 -13.37 30.62
CA GLY A 329 0.27 -14.36 30.12
C GLY A 329 0.34 -14.52 28.60
N ASN A 330 -0.70 -14.06 27.91
CA ASN A 330 -0.83 -14.09 26.44
C ASN A 330 -0.57 -12.74 25.76
N GLU A 331 -0.08 -11.76 26.51
CA GLU A 331 0.32 -10.44 26.03
C GLU A 331 1.84 -10.31 26.03
N TYR A 332 2.36 -9.82 24.91
CA TYR A 332 3.79 -9.63 24.65
C TYR A 332 4.02 -8.15 24.40
N GLU A 333 4.70 -7.49 25.32
CA GLU A 333 5.14 -6.11 25.14
C GLU A 333 6.36 -6.10 24.22
N ILE A 334 6.29 -5.31 23.16
CA ILE A 334 7.38 -5.05 22.23
C ILE A 334 7.74 -3.56 22.28
N GLU A 335 8.73 -3.13 21.50
CA GLU A 335 9.20 -1.74 21.54
C GLU A 335 8.10 -0.68 21.36
N ARG A 336 7.25 -0.85 20.34
CA ARG A 336 6.25 0.14 19.91
C ARG A 336 4.81 -0.22 20.24
N GLY A 337 4.57 -1.32 20.95
CA GLY A 337 3.21 -1.80 21.18
C GLY A 337 3.13 -3.12 21.94
N ILE A 338 1.95 -3.72 21.89
CA ILE A 338 1.61 -4.99 22.54
C ILE A 338 1.07 -5.94 21.47
N ILE A 339 1.46 -7.21 21.55
CA ILE A 339 0.90 -8.29 20.76
C ILE A 339 0.13 -9.22 21.70
N LYS A 340 -1.15 -9.46 21.42
CA LYS A 340 -2.00 -10.36 22.19
C LYS A 340 -2.37 -11.59 21.35
N ILE A 341 -2.23 -12.77 21.93
CA ILE A 341 -2.54 -14.04 21.26
C ILE A 341 -3.73 -14.72 21.94
N GLU A 342 -4.75 -15.04 21.16
CA GLU A 342 -5.96 -15.71 21.62
C GLU A 342 -6.25 -16.92 20.72
N SER A 343 -6.58 -18.07 21.30
CA SER A 343 -7.00 -19.23 20.53
C SER A 343 -8.50 -19.14 20.24
N ILE A 344 -8.90 -19.30 18.97
CA ILE A 344 -10.31 -19.26 18.57
C ILE A 344 -10.99 -20.60 18.85
N SER A 345 -10.24 -21.70 18.80
CA SER A 345 -10.70 -23.05 19.13
C SER A 345 -9.57 -23.85 19.79
N SER A 346 -9.85 -25.02 20.38
CA SER A 346 -8.91 -25.80 21.23
C SER A 346 -7.49 -25.98 20.66
N ASN A 347 -7.32 -26.00 19.34
CA ASN A 347 -6.03 -26.14 18.65
C ASN A 347 -5.81 -25.11 17.52
N GLY A 348 -6.52 -23.97 17.54
CA GLY A 348 -6.45 -22.93 16.50
C GLY A 348 -7.70 -22.85 15.61
N PRO A 349 -7.82 -21.86 14.72
CA PRO A 349 -6.85 -20.80 14.42
C PRO A 349 -6.61 -19.84 15.59
N PHE A 350 -5.52 -19.09 15.52
CA PHE A 350 -5.09 -18.14 16.54
C PHE A 350 -5.34 -16.71 16.05
N LYS A 351 -6.02 -15.93 16.87
CA LYS A 351 -6.18 -14.49 16.68
C LYS A 351 -4.99 -13.78 17.32
N ILE A 352 -4.26 -13.04 16.51
CA ILE A 352 -3.13 -12.22 16.94
C ILE A 352 -3.55 -10.77 16.79
N THR A 353 -3.61 -10.04 17.90
CA THR A 353 -3.99 -8.62 17.92
C THR A 353 -2.74 -7.78 18.17
N PHE A 354 -2.50 -6.79 17.33
CA PHE A 354 -1.40 -5.84 17.44
C PHE A 354 -1.97 -4.50 17.89
N SER A 355 -1.43 -3.94 18.97
CA SER A 355 -1.89 -2.66 19.54
C SER A 355 -0.70 -1.73 19.72
N LEU A 356 -0.69 -0.61 19.01
CA LEU A 356 0.31 0.44 19.09
C LEU A 356 0.15 1.24 20.39
N LYS A 357 1.24 1.76 20.93
CA LYS A 357 1.19 2.70 22.07
C LYS A 357 0.36 3.95 21.73
N ASP A 358 -0.38 4.44 22.73
CA ASP A 358 -1.35 5.54 22.57
C ASP A 358 -0.69 6.86 22.11
N ASP A 359 0.54 7.13 22.54
CA ASP A 359 1.32 8.31 22.16
C ASP A 359 1.71 8.28 20.67
N GLU A 360 2.22 7.14 20.19
CA GLU A 360 2.54 6.94 18.77
C GLU A 360 1.28 6.98 17.89
N LYS A 361 0.17 6.41 18.38
CA LYS A 361 -1.13 6.49 17.71
C LYS A 361 -1.59 7.94 17.54
N GLN A 362 -1.53 8.73 18.62
CA GLN A 362 -1.90 10.14 18.57
C GLN A 362 -0.99 10.94 17.65
N LYS A 363 0.32 10.65 17.67
CA LYS A 363 1.32 11.26 16.78
C LYS A 363 0.97 11.00 15.31
N ARG A 364 0.66 9.74 14.93
CA ARG A 364 0.26 9.40 13.55
C ARG A 364 -0.97 10.18 13.10
N ILE A 365 -2.00 10.27 13.94
CA ILE A 365 -3.22 11.03 13.60
C ILE A 365 -2.91 12.52 13.43
N LYS A 366 -2.14 13.12 14.35
CA LYS A 366 -1.73 14.52 14.27
C LYS A 366 -0.95 14.82 12.98
N ASN A 367 0.01 13.97 12.62
CA ASN A 367 0.78 14.13 11.37
C ASN A 367 -0.13 14.16 10.14
N ILE A 368 -1.09 13.24 10.04
CA ILE A 368 -2.06 13.19 8.92
C ILE A 368 -2.90 14.47 8.88
N LEU A 369 -3.42 14.92 10.02
CA LEU A 369 -4.22 16.13 10.11
C LEU A 369 -3.42 17.39 9.76
N GLU A 370 -2.16 17.45 10.17
CA GLU A 370 -1.27 18.59 9.93
C GLU A 370 -0.92 18.75 8.44
N VAL A 371 -0.55 17.67 7.74
CA VAL A 371 -0.31 17.76 6.29
C VAL A 371 -1.58 18.11 5.52
N LEU A 372 -2.75 17.58 5.93
CA LEU A 372 -4.03 17.96 5.30
C LEU A 372 -4.37 19.43 5.55
N LYS A 373 -4.10 19.95 6.74
CA LYS A 373 -4.32 21.36 7.08
C LYS A 373 -3.45 22.30 6.23
N ASN A 374 -2.20 21.93 6.00
CA ASN A 374 -1.20 22.79 5.37
C ASN A 374 -1.16 22.64 3.83
N GLY A 375 -1.52 21.47 3.32
CA GLY A 375 -1.57 21.15 1.90
C GLY A 375 -0.66 20.00 1.53
N LEU A 376 -0.96 19.38 0.38
CA LEU A 376 -0.21 18.23 -0.11
C LEU A 376 0.79 18.65 -1.18
N TYR A 377 2.00 18.11 -1.06
CA TYR A 377 3.00 18.13 -2.10
C TYR A 377 2.50 17.28 -3.27
N ALA A 378 2.30 17.92 -4.43
CA ALA A 378 1.78 17.25 -5.61
C ALA A 378 2.59 17.64 -6.84
N GLN A 379 3.43 16.73 -7.32
CA GLN A 379 4.15 16.89 -8.58
C GLN A 379 3.62 15.93 -9.63
N SER A 380 3.58 16.39 -10.88
CA SER A 380 3.14 15.60 -12.01
C SER A 380 3.92 15.99 -13.25
N SER A 381 4.63 15.04 -13.87
CA SER A 381 5.25 15.23 -15.21
C SER A 381 6.12 16.48 -15.36
N GLY A 382 6.86 16.87 -14.32
CA GLY A 382 7.71 18.07 -14.32
C GLY A 382 7.01 19.38 -13.96
N GLU A 383 5.70 19.35 -13.71
CA GLU A 383 4.95 20.49 -13.20
C GLU A 383 4.97 20.52 -11.67
N ALA A 384 5.26 21.70 -11.12
CA ALA A 384 5.09 21.98 -9.71
C ALA A 384 3.62 22.37 -9.46
N ASN A 385 2.81 21.38 -9.11
CA ASN A 385 1.43 21.59 -8.72
C ASN A 385 1.31 21.68 -7.19
N THR A 386 0.14 22.08 -6.71
CA THR A 386 -0.10 22.17 -5.27
C THR A 386 -1.54 21.82 -4.93
N ILE A 387 -1.73 21.14 -3.80
CA ILE A 387 -3.03 20.90 -3.20
C ILE A 387 -3.05 21.69 -1.90
N VAL A 388 -3.11 23.02 -2.01
CA VAL A 388 -3.19 23.92 -0.86
C VAL A 388 -4.65 24.27 -0.58
N PRO A 389 -5.16 24.02 0.65
CA PRO A 389 -6.55 24.25 0.98
C PRO A 389 -6.92 25.74 0.90
N LEU A 390 -7.98 26.04 0.14
CA LEU A 390 -8.68 27.33 0.22
C LEU A 390 -9.79 27.30 1.27
N PHE A 391 -10.35 26.11 1.53
CA PHE A 391 -11.31 25.88 2.59
C PHE A 391 -11.14 24.47 3.18
N ILE A 392 -11.28 24.35 4.50
CA ILE A 392 -11.38 23.08 5.21
C ILE A 392 -12.55 23.17 6.18
N ILE A 393 -13.34 22.10 6.26
CA ILE A 393 -14.19 21.80 7.41
C ILE A 393 -13.82 20.43 7.96
N ALA A 394 -13.53 20.34 9.25
CA ALA A 394 -13.16 19.10 9.92
C ALA A 394 -13.91 18.95 11.25
N GLY A 395 -14.27 17.74 11.64
CA GLY A 395 -15.10 17.49 12.81
C GLY A 395 -14.86 16.13 13.43
N GLY A 396 -14.97 16.06 14.76
CA GLY A 396 -15.12 14.80 15.46
C GLY A 396 -16.46 14.16 15.11
N VAL A 397 -16.47 12.86 14.84
CA VAL A 397 -17.67 12.12 14.45
C VAL A 397 -17.79 10.78 15.19
N LYS A 398 -19.03 10.35 15.41
CA LYS A 398 -19.32 9.02 15.99
C LYS A 398 -18.94 7.89 15.03
N ILE A 399 -19.18 8.09 13.74
CA ILE A 399 -18.94 7.13 12.66
C ILE A 399 -17.95 7.74 11.66
N PRO A 400 -16.87 7.05 11.25
CA PRO A 400 -15.84 7.56 10.34
C PRO A 400 -16.35 7.64 8.88
N SER A 401 -17.31 8.54 8.64
CA SER A 401 -18.01 8.74 7.36
C SER A 401 -17.83 10.17 6.86
N PRO A 402 -17.72 10.42 5.53
CA PRO A 402 -17.47 11.75 4.98
C PRO A 402 -18.76 12.61 4.97
N ILE A 403 -19.36 12.84 6.14
CA ILE A 403 -20.68 13.47 6.26
C ILE A 403 -20.75 14.90 5.71
N PHE A 404 -19.63 15.62 5.69
CA PHE A 404 -19.57 16.96 5.12
C PHE A 404 -19.60 16.97 3.58
N HIS A 405 -19.22 15.86 2.94
CA HIS A 405 -19.02 15.80 1.49
C HIS A 405 -20.28 16.15 0.68
N SER A 406 -21.43 15.67 1.17
CA SER A 406 -22.72 15.81 0.50
C SER A 406 -23.31 17.21 0.60
N TYR A 407 -23.00 17.95 1.67
CA TYR A 407 -23.58 19.27 1.92
C TYR A 407 -22.68 20.40 1.41
N ILE A 408 -21.37 20.27 1.58
CA ILE A 408 -20.42 21.33 1.24
C ILE A 408 -20.30 21.49 -0.27
N ASP A 409 -20.48 22.72 -0.75
CA ASP A 409 -20.22 23.10 -2.13
C ASP A 409 -19.76 24.57 -2.24
N VAL A 410 -19.26 24.96 -3.41
CA VAL A 410 -18.89 26.35 -3.72
C VAL A 410 -19.83 26.93 -4.76
N LYS A 411 -20.34 28.14 -4.48
CA LYS A 411 -21.06 28.95 -5.46
C LYS A 411 -20.29 30.22 -5.77
N LYS A 412 -20.45 30.69 -7.01
CA LYS A 412 -19.96 32.00 -7.44
C LYS A 412 -21.12 32.99 -7.41
N GLU A 413 -21.06 33.98 -6.51
CA GLU A 413 -22.05 35.05 -6.35
C GLU A 413 -21.33 36.38 -6.54
N GLU A 414 -21.79 37.23 -7.46
CA GLU A 414 -21.21 38.57 -7.71
C GLU A 414 -19.68 38.56 -7.94
N GLY A 415 -19.18 37.50 -8.61
CA GLY A 415 -17.75 37.33 -8.89
C GLY A 415 -16.92 36.79 -7.72
N LYS A 416 -17.51 36.58 -6.55
CA LYS A 416 -16.85 36.02 -5.35
C LYS A 416 -17.27 34.57 -5.12
N PHE A 417 -16.35 33.77 -4.58
CA PHE A 417 -16.65 32.40 -4.17
C PHE A 417 -17.22 32.38 -2.75
N LYS A 418 -18.23 31.53 -2.54
CA LYS A 418 -18.91 31.35 -1.25
C LYS A 418 -19.17 29.88 -0.98
N ILE A 419 -18.87 29.45 0.24
CA ILE A 419 -19.20 28.11 0.72
C ILE A 419 -20.67 28.03 1.11
N ILE A 420 -21.33 26.94 0.73
CA ILE A 420 -22.70 26.61 1.15
C ILE A 420 -22.74 25.26 1.86
N GLY A 421 -23.83 25.00 2.61
CA GLY A 421 -24.09 23.71 3.28
C GLY A 421 -23.44 23.52 4.66
N ILE A 422 -22.76 24.53 5.21
CA ILE A 422 -22.13 24.43 6.54
C ILE A 422 -23.19 24.18 7.64
N LYS A 423 -24.34 24.86 7.59
CA LYS A 423 -25.40 24.67 8.60
C LYS A 423 -25.95 23.24 8.59
N ASP A 424 -26.10 22.63 7.41
CA ASP A 424 -26.52 21.24 7.26
C ASP A 424 -25.47 20.25 7.79
N CYS A 425 -24.18 20.61 7.65
CA CYS A 425 -23.09 19.85 8.26
C CYS A 425 -23.19 19.87 9.80
N LEU A 426 -23.47 21.03 10.40
CA LEU A 426 -23.54 21.22 11.86
C LEU A 426 -24.79 20.60 12.49
N SER A 427 -25.85 20.40 11.71
CA SER A 427 -27.09 19.73 12.13
C SER A 427 -27.01 18.20 12.04
N ASN A 428 -25.97 17.65 11.39
CA ASN A 428 -25.82 16.20 11.24
C ASN A 428 -25.59 15.51 12.60
N GLY A 429 -26.42 14.51 12.92
CA GLY A 429 -26.41 13.82 14.22
C GLY A 429 -25.17 12.96 14.52
N TRP A 430 -24.29 12.74 13.54
CA TRP A 430 -23.01 12.05 13.76
C TRP A 430 -21.89 12.97 14.24
N ILE A 431 -22.07 14.30 14.19
CA ILE A 431 -21.11 15.25 14.76
C ILE A 431 -21.00 15.04 16.26
N ASP A 432 -19.75 15.05 16.73
CA ASP A 432 -19.39 14.78 18.11
C ASP A 432 -18.29 15.74 18.57
N GLY A 433 -18.70 16.90 19.09
CA GLY A 433 -17.81 17.96 19.58
C GLY A 433 -17.67 19.14 18.63
N GLN A 434 -16.49 19.76 18.63
CA GLN A 434 -16.22 20.96 17.83
C GLN A 434 -15.95 20.64 16.35
N VAL A 435 -16.30 21.60 15.50
CA VAL A 435 -16.05 21.59 14.07
C VAL A 435 -15.06 22.72 13.75
N TYR A 436 -13.91 22.34 13.21
CA TYR A 436 -12.90 23.26 12.73
C TYR A 436 -13.24 23.75 11.32
N ILE A 437 -13.14 25.06 11.12
CA ILE A 437 -13.21 25.68 9.80
C ILE A 437 -11.93 26.48 9.55
N LYS A 438 -11.26 26.18 8.44
CA LYS A 438 -10.22 27.01 7.84
C LYS A 438 -10.78 27.64 6.58
N ASP A 439 -10.72 28.96 6.49
CA ASP A 439 -11.05 29.73 5.29
C ASP A 439 -9.87 30.62 4.89
N CYS A 440 -10.01 31.36 3.80
CA CYS A 440 -9.03 32.34 3.35
C CYS A 440 -9.74 33.54 2.72
N GLU A 441 -8.98 34.60 2.41
CA GLU A 441 -9.53 35.82 1.82
C GLU A 441 -10.25 35.59 0.49
N ARG A 442 -9.87 34.55 -0.26
CA ARG A 442 -10.52 34.19 -1.54
C ARG A 442 -11.90 33.56 -1.35
N ILE A 443 -12.12 32.87 -0.22
CA ILE A 443 -13.36 32.15 0.09
C ILE A 443 -13.69 32.33 1.58
N PRO A 444 -14.05 33.55 2.02
CA PRO A 444 -14.30 33.82 3.43
C PRO A 444 -15.57 33.13 3.91
N VAL A 445 -15.55 32.68 5.16
CA VAL A 445 -16.68 32.06 5.85
C VAL A 445 -17.03 32.88 7.10
N ASP A 446 -18.23 33.45 7.06
CA ASP A 446 -18.86 34.13 8.19
C ASP A 446 -19.93 33.21 8.80
N ILE A 447 -19.62 32.61 9.95
CA ILE A 447 -20.54 31.75 10.68
C ILE A 447 -20.37 31.97 12.19
N GLN A 448 -21.50 32.14 12.86
CA GLN A 448 -21.58 32.24 14.32
C GLN A 448 -22.36 31.03 14.83
N ASP A 449 -21.64 30.02 15.31
CA ASP A 449 -22.20 28.81 15.89
C ASP A 449 -21.25 28.31 16.99
N GLY A 450 -21.79 27.95 18.16
CA GLY A 450 -21.00 27.53 19.32
C GLY A 450 -20.22 26.22 19.10
N LYS A 451 -20.55 25.43 18.08
CA LYS A 451 -19.78 24.24 17.69
C LYS A 451 -18.55 24.57 16.83
N VAL A 452 -18.49 25.76 16.23
CA VAL A 452 -17.45 26.11 15.28
C VAL A 452 -16.24 26.73 15.98
N THR A 453 -15.05 26.30 15.57
CA THR A 453 -13.78 26.95 15.93
C THR A 453 -12.95 27.23 14.68
N LYS A 454 -12.24 28.35 14.67
CA LYS A 454 -11.16 28.63 13.70
C LYS A 454 -9.77 28.36 14.28
N ASP A 455 -9.70 28.05 15.57
CA ASP A 455 -8.45 27.73 16.26
C ASP A 455 -8.14 26.23 16.16
N TRP A 456 -6.95 25.93 15.64
CA TRP A 456 -6.53 24.55 15.38
C TRP A 456 -6.28 23.76 16.65
N ASP A 457 -5.62 24.37 17.63
CA ASP A 457 -5.22 23.68 18.85
C ASP A 457 -6.43 23.35 19.71
N THR A 458 -7.41 24.27 19.77
CA THR A 458 -8.72 24.03 20.38
C THR A 458 -9.41 22.83 19.72
N PHE A 459 -9.41 22.76 18.38
CA PHE A 459 -9.97 21.61 17.67
C PHE A 459 -9.25 20.30 18.02
N ILE A 460 -7.92 20.26 17.91
CA ILE A 460 -7.12 19.06 18.19
C ILE A 460 -7.32 18.57 19.64
N ASN A 461 -7.36 19.49 20.60
CA ASN A 461 -7.60 19.16 22.00
C ASN A 461 -9.02 18.59 22.21
N SER A 462 -10.02 19.15 21.52
CA SER A 462 -11.41 18.65 21.59
C SER A 462 -11.57 17.20 21.11
N LEU A 463 -10.71 16.72 20.20
CA LEU A 463 -10.73 15.34 19.71
C LEU A 463 -10.30 14.31 20.77
N ASN A 464 -9.58 14.74 21.80
CA ASN A 464 -9.06 13.85 22.85
C ASN A 464 -9.98 13.70 24.06
N ASN A 465 -10.93 14.62 24.24
CA ASN A 465 -11.89 14.56 25.34
C ASN A 465 -12.82 13.37 25.13
N LYS A 466 -12.55 12.28 25.87
CA LYS A 466 -13.54 11.25 26.12
C LYS A 466 -14.57 11.90 27.04
N GLU A 467 -15.78 12.16 26.55
CA GLU A 467 -16.90 12.30 27.47
C GLU A 467 -16.98 10.96 28.21
N GLU A 468 -16.69 10.96 29.51
CA GLU A 468 -17.03 9.85 30.37
C GLU A 468 -18.54 9.63 30.24
N ASP A 469 -18.96 8.45 29.82
CA ASP A 469 -20.35 8.00 29.90
C ASP A 469 -20.79 7.95 31.37
N LYS A 470 -21.06 9.11 31.97
CA LYS A 470 -21.82 9.25 33.21
C LYS A 470 -23.30 9.12 32.87
N ASN A 471 -23.73 7.92 32.48
CA ASN A 471 -25.13 7.51 32.48
C ASN A 471 -25.23 5.97 32.49
N ALA A 472 -24.64 5.36 33.51
CA ALA A 472 -24.91 3.98 33.89
C ALA A 472 -24.81 3.84 35.42
N SER A 473 -25.70 4.51 36.16
CA SER A 473 -26.07 4.18 37.55
C SER A 473 -27.09 5.18 38.09
N THR A 474 -28.30 5.20 37.54
CA THR A 474 -29.48 5.63 38.30
C THR A 474 -30.70 4.90 37.80
N THR A 475 -30.82 3.66 38.26
CA THR A 475 -32.10 3.02 38.54
C THR A 475 -31.85 2.02 39.66
N ASN A 476 -32.15 2.46 40.88
CA ASN A 476 -32.50 1.59 41.99
C ASN A 476 -33.86 0.95 41.74
#